data_AF-A0A843CIH5-F1
#
_entry.id   AF-A0A843CIH5-F1
#
_cell.length_a   1.000
_cell.length_b   1.000
_cell.length_c   1.000
_cell.angle_alpha   90.00
_cell.angle_beta   90.00
_cell.angle_gamma   90.00
#
_symmetry.space_group_name_H-M   'P 1'
#
loop_
_entity.id
_entity.type
_entity.pdbx_description
1 polymer ?
#
loop_
_entity_poly.entity_id
_entity_poly.type
_entity_poly.pdbx_seq_one_letter_code
_entity_poly.pdbx_strand_id
1 'polypeptide(L)'
;MDILVVGCGKVGSEIARDLAGEDEVDSVIAADASSENLKRLRSVEKIHTLRLDISQKSKVQKEMRRVDLVCGALPGRLGFRVMTAAVEAGRDLVDISYTPENPFRLHRKALDKEIVLVPQCGVAPGLSNMFVGDAMRRLGKIRSVRIFVGGLPRKPVPPLNYRIVFSLEDVINEYSRPVHIIRNGQQKQVEPLTGRGILTFPGVGRLEYFLTDGLGSLTRSFPRVHEMSELTLRYPGHAEMMDTLRVLGFFDRRKIQVDGVEIEPRRLSLALLKDAMTLGSPEDLLAMRVEVDGGFGKRVVYQVLDYYDGRREVSAMS
;
A
#
# COMPACT_ATOMS: atom_id res chain seq x y z
N MET A 1 3.92 -26.25 -3.79
CA MET A 1 4.18 -25.44 -2.58
C MET A 1 2.89 -25.13 -1.85
N ASP A 2 2.91 -25.14 -0.52
CA ASP A 2 1.81 -24.68 0.33
C ASP A 2 2.05 -23.23 0.78
N ILE A 3 1.06 -22.35 0.60
CA ILE A 3 1.20 -20.91 0.85
C ILE A 3 0.15 -20.41 1.85
N LEU A 4 0.56 -19.60 2.83
CA LEU A 4 -0.35 -18.90 3.75
C LEU A 4 -0.50 -17.43 3.33
N VAL A 5 -1.70 -17.05 2.91
CA VAL A 5 -2.06 -15.64 2.66
C VAL A 5 -2.71 -15.06 3.91
N VAL A 6 -2.09 -14.05 4.52
CA VAL A 6 -2.57 -13.40 5.76
C VAL A 6 -3.15 -12.02 5.44
N GLY A 7 -4.46 -11.89 5.62
CA GLY A 7 -5.25 -10.74 5.20
C GLY A 7 -5.92 -11.03 3.86
N CYS A 8 -7.24 -11.21 3.88
CA CYS A 8 -8.06 -11.50 2.70
C CYS A 8 -9.01 -10.34 2.42
N GLY A 9 -8.54 -9.10 2.60
CA GLY A 9 -9.19 -7.89 2.10
C GLY A 9 -9.09 -7.79 0.57
N LYS A 10 -9.48 -6.67 -0.03
CA LYS A 10 -9.60 -6.50 -1.50
C LYS A 10 -8.43 -7.15 -2.28
N VAL A 11 -7.20 -6.75 -1.97
CA VAL A 11 -5.95 -7.22 -2.59
C VAL A 11 -5.62 -8.67 -2.21
N GLY A 12 -5.61 -8.99 -0.90
CA GLY A 12 -5.18 -10.30 -0.43
C GLY A 12 -6.02 -11.47 -0.92
N SER A 13 -7.30 -11.25 -1.23
CA SER A 13 -8.12 -12.29 -1.88
C SER A 13 -7.76 -12.51 -3.35
N GLU A 14 -7.33 -11.49 -4.07
CA GLU A 14 -6.85 -11.69 -5.44
C GLU A 14 -5.48 -12.37 -5.43
N ILE A 15 -4.58 -12.01 -4.51
CA ILE A 15 -3.32 -12.76 -4.27
C ILE A 15 -3.61 -14.25 -4.05
N ALA A 16 -4.58 -14.58 -3.20
CA ALA A 16 -4.92 -15.98 -2.93
C ALA A 16 -5.47 -16.72 -4.16
N ARG A 17 -6.24 -16.04 -5.02
CA ARG A 17 -6.78 -16.62 -6.26
C ARG A 17 -5.72 -16.78 -7.34
N ASP A 18 -4.86 -15.79 -7.50
CA ASP A 18 -3.77 -15.79 -8.47
C ASP A 18 -2.81 -16.94 -8.17
N LEU A 19 -2.35 -17.05 -6.91
CA LEU A 19 -1.53 -18.17 -6.46
C LEU A 19 -2.21 -19.53 -6.62
N ALA A 20 -3.52 -19.63 -6.36
CA ALA A 20 -4.27 -20.87 -6.57
C ALA A 20 -4.41 -21.25 -8.06
N GLY A 21 -4.15 -20.32 -8.99
CA GLY A 21 -4.11 -20.58 -10.43
C GLY A 21 -2.81 -21.19 -10.92
N GLU A 22 -1.73 -21.09 -10.13
CA GLU A 22 -0.40 -21.54 -10.53
C GLU A 22 -0.20 -23.05 -10.30
N ASP A 23 0.49 -23.70 -11.25
CA ASP A 23 0.76 -25.14 -11.19
C ASP A 23 1.75 -25.52 -10.08
N GLU A 24 2.69 -24.62 -9.75
CA GLU A 24 3.69 -24.81 -8.69
C GLU A 24 3.10 -24.70 -7.27
N VAL A 25 1.86 -24.20 -7.15
CA VAL A 25 1.15 -24.04 -5.88
C VAL A 25 0.17 -25.19 -5.69
N ASP A 26 0.42 -25.99 -4.65
CA ASP A 26 -0.39 -27.17 -4.31
C ASP A 26 -1.64 -26.73 -3.54
N SER A 27 -1.48 -25.84 -2.55
CA SER A 27 -2.58 -25.31 -1.77
C SER A 27 -2.32 -23.89 -1.23
N VAL A 28 -3.41 -23.15 -1.01
CA VAL A 28 -3.39 -21.81 -0.41
C VAL A 28 -4.27 -21.81 0.84
N ILE A 29 -3.68 -21.47 2.00
CA ILE A 29 -4.42 -21.16 3.21
C ILE A 29 -4.73 -19.66 3.22
N ALA A 30 -6.00 -19.31 2.99
CA ALA A 30 -6.47 -17.94 3.05
C ALA A 30 -6.91 -17.59 4.47
N ALA A 31 -6.18 -16.70 5.15
CA ALA A 31 -6.36 -16.37 6.55
C ALA A 31 -6.84 -14.93 6.77
N ASP A 32 -7.94 -14.75 7.50
CA ASP A 32 -8.48 -13.43 7.89
C ASP A 32 -9.25 -13.50 9.21
N ALA A 33 -9.34 -12.37 9.93
CA ALA A 33 -10.14 -12.25 11.14
C ALA A 33 -11.65 -12.15 10.81
N SER A 34 -11.97 -11.57 9.64
CA SER A 34 -13.31 -11.38 9.10
C SER A 34 -13.75 -12.63 8.33
N SER A 35 -14.79 -13.29 8.84
CA SER A 35 -15.43 -14.40 8.12
C SER A 35 -16.03 -13.97 6.78
N GLU A 36 -16.41 -12.69 6.64
CA GLU A 36 -16.99 -12.15 5.40
C GLU A 36 -15.97 -12.15 4.26
N ASN A 37 -14.75 -11.69 4.55
CA ASN A 37 -13.64 -11.69 3.60
C ASN A 37 -13.30 -13.09 3.09
N LEU A 38 -13.48 -14.11 3.94
CA LEU A 38 -13.21 -15.51 3.61
C LEU A 38 -14.31 -16.16 2.75
N LYS A 39 -15.58 -15.71 2.85
CA LYS A 39 -16.69 -16.34 2.12
C LYS A 39 -16.46 -16.37 0.61
N ARG A 40 -15.92 -15.30 0.04
CA ARG A 40 -15.65 -15.15 -1.41
C ARG A 40 -14.50 -16.01 -1.95
N LEU A 41 -13.82 -16.77 -1.10
CA LEU A 41 -12.70 -17.64 -1.46
C LEU A 41 -13.05 -19.13 -1.36
N ARG A 42 -14.19 -19.49 -0.75
CA ARG A 42 -14.56 -20.89 -0.47
C ARG A 42 -14.85 -21.73 -1.71
N SER A 43 -15.10 -21.10 -2.85
CA SER A 43 -15.45 -21.78 -4.10
C SER A 43 -14.23 -22.16 -4.95
N VAL A 44 -13.01 -21.84 -4.51
CA VAL A 44 -11.78 -22.13 -5.25
C VAL A 44 -11.14 -23.39 -4.69
N GLU A 45 -10.94 -24.40 -5.53
CA GLU A 45 -10.55 -25.76 -5.14
C GLU A 45 -9.26 -25.80 -4.30
N LYS A 46 -8.21 -25.10 -4.72
CA LYS A 46 -6.92 -25.04 -4.01
C LYS A 46 -6.92 -24.13 -2.77
N ILE A 47 -8.01 -23.41 -2.47
CA ILE A 47 -8.04 -22.46 -1.35
C ILE A 47 -8.77 -23.03 -0.13
N HIS A 48 -8.05 -23.08 0.99
CA HIS A 48 -8.59 -23.42 2.30
C HIS A 48 -8.70 -22.18 3.19
N THR A 49 -9.93 -21.84 3.60
CA THR A 49 -10.14 -20.64 4.43
C THR A 49 -9.90 -20.93 5.91
N LEU A 50 -9.17 -20.05 6.59
CA LEU A 50 -8.88 -20.11 8.01
C LEU A 50 -9.23 -18.80 8.71
N ARG A 51 -10.09 -18.85 9.72
CA ARG A 51 -10.27 -17.68 10.60
C ARG A 51 -9.07 -17.52 11.53
N LEU A 52 -8.31 -16.45 11.33
CA LEU A 52 -7.08 -16.16 12.06
C LEU A 52 -6.97 -14.66 12.37
N ASP A 53 -6.78 -14.34 13.64
CA ASP A 53 -6.45 -12.98 14.07
C ASP A 53 -4.94 -12.92 14.37
N ILE A 54 -4.24 -11.94 13.80
CA ILE A 54 -2.78 -11.77 13.96
C ILE A 54 -2.37 -11.46 15.41
N SER A 55 -3.31 -11.14 16.31
CA SER A 55 -3.09 -11.06 17.76
C SER A 55 -2.90 -12.42 18.43
N GLN A 56 -3.35 -13.51 17.82
CA GLN A 56 -3.24 -14.87 18.35
C GLN A 56 -1.86 -15.47 18.05
N LYS A 57 -0.81 -14.91 18.66
CA LYS A 57 0.60 -15.22 18.38
C LYS A 57 0.89 -16.72 18.20
N SER A 58 0.48 -17.56 19.16
CA SER A 58 0.76 -19.00 19.12
C SER A 58 0.08 -19.69 17.94
N LYS A 59 -1.15 -19.28 17.60
CA LYS A 59 -1.87 -19.84 16.44
C LYS A 59 -1.21 -19.39 15.14
N VAL A 60 -0.88 -18.11 15.02
CA VAL A 60 -0.17 -17.55 13.85
C VAL A 60 1.14 -18.30 13.60
N GLN A 61 1.98 -18.45 14.62
CA GLN A 61 3.25 -19.17 14.50
C GLN A 61 3.04 -20.64 14.11
N LYS A 62 2.03 -21.31 14.68
CA LYS A 62 1.69 -22.70 14.34
C LYS A 62 1.35 -22.83 12.85
N GLU A 63 0.49 -21.96 12.32
CA GLU A 63 0.07 -22.07 10.91
C GLU A 63 1.20 -21.66 9.94
N MET A 64 1.99 -20.64 10.27
CA MET A 64 3.17 -20.27 9.45
C MET A 64 4.15 -21.44 9.34
N ARG A 65 4.40 -22.18 10.43
CA ARG A 65 5.31 -23.34 10.40
C ARG A 65 4.84 -24.48 9.49
N ARG A 66 3.59 -24.50 9.07
CA ARG A 66 3.00 -25.58 8.25
C ARG A 66 3.07 -25.34 6.75
N VAL A 67 3.48 -24.14 6.33
CA VAL A 67 3.53 -23.74 4.92
C VAL A 67 4.97 -23.46 4.50
N ASP A 68 5.19 -23.39 3.19
CA ASP A 68 6.49 -23.08 2.59
C ASP A 68 6.73 -21.56 2.54
N LEU A 69 5.67 -20.80 2.23
CA LEU A 69 5.74 -19.35 2.03
C LEU A 69 4.57 -18.63 2.73
N VAL A 70 4.83 -17.42 3.23
CA VAL A 70 3.79 -16.52 3.75
C VAL A 70 3.65 -15.28 2.85
N CYS A 71 2.42 -14.97 2.46
CA CYS A 71 2.07 -13.73 1.77
C CYS A 71 1.29 -12.81 2.71
N GLY A 72 1.86 -11.65 3.07
CA GLY A 72 1.23 -10.67 3.94
C GLY A 72 0.49 -9.58 3.16
N ALA A 73 -0.81 -9.41 3.45
CA ALA A 73 -1.69 -8.41 2.83
C ALA A 73 -2.59 -7.73 3.87
N LEU A 74 -2.00 -7.38 5.02
CA LEU A 74 -2.71 -6.74 6.14
C LEU A 74 -2.73 -5.20 6.00
N PRO A 75 -3.62 -4.50 6.72
CA PRO A 75 -3.52 -3.05 6.88
C PRO A 75 -2.14 -2.63 7.39
N GLY A 76 -1.66 -1.46 6.97
CA GLY A 76 -0.27 -1.06 7.19
C GLY A 76 0.24 -1.12 8.63
N ARG A 77 -0.61 -0.78 9.59
CA ARG A 77 -0.31 -0.86 11.04
C ARG A 77 0.01 -2.28 11.55
N LEU A 78 -0.31 -3.32 10.78
CA LEU A 78 -0.11 -4.72 11.13
C LEU A 78 1.00 -5.40 10.32
N GLY A 79 1.49 -4.78 9.25
CA GLY A 79 2.51 -5.38 8.36
C GLY A 79 3.79 -5.78 9.11
N PHE A 80 4.29 -4.92 10.01
CA PHE A 80 5.51 -5.24 10.78
C PHE A 80 5.31 -6.43 11.72
N ARG A 81 4.08 -6.64 12.20
CA ARG A 81 3.75 -7.77 13.07
C ARG A 81 3.74 -9.09 12.32
N VAL A 82 3.18 -9.14 11.10
CA VAL A 82 3.20 -10.37 10.29
C VAL A 82 4.62 -10.70 9.82
N MET A 83 5.40 -9.70 9.43
CA MET A 83 6.83 -9.87 9.14
C MET A 83 7.60 -10.44 10.34
N THR A 84 7.39 -9.87 11.53
CA THR A 84 8.03 -10.36 12.76
C THR A 84 7.63 -11.81 13.06
N ALA A 85 6.34 -12.14 12.90
CA ALA A 85 5.84 -13.49 13.14
C ALA A 85 6.43 -14.51 12.14
N ALA A 86 6.59 -14.16 10.87
CA ALA A 86 7.24 -15.03 9.88
C ALA A 86 8.71 -15.28 10.23
N VAL A 87 9.45 -14.23 10.64
CA VAL A 87 10.82 -14.38 11.14
C VAL A 87 10.85 -15.28 12.37
N GLU A 88 9.97 -15.09 13.34
CA GLU A 88 9.90 -15.96 14.53
C GLU A 88 9.52 -17.41 14.19
N ALA A 89 8.71 -17.62 13.16
CA ALA A 89 8.36 -18.95 12.64
C ALA A 89 9.49 -19.59 11.84
N GLY A 90 10.45 -18.81 11.33
CA GLY A 90 11.50 -19.30 10.42
C GLY A 90 10.93 -19.60 9.05
N ARG A 91 10.12 -18.69 8.51
CA ARG A 91 9.47 -18.83 7.21
C ARG A 91 9.69 -17.63 6.32
N ASP A 92 9.86 -17.91 5.03
CA ASP A 92 9.96 -16.89 4.00
C ASP A 92 8.65 -16.11 3.91
N LEU A 93 8.79 -14.82 3.60
CA LEU A 93 7.64 -13.93 3.50
C LEU A 93 7.80 -12.88 2.42
N VAL A 94 6.73 -12.69 1.65
CA VAL A 94 6.49 -11.52 0.79
C VAL A 94 5.33 -10.73 1.37
N ASP A 95 5.48 -9.43 1.55
CA ASP A 95 4.44 -8.59 2.15
C ASP A 95 4.25 -7.28 1.38
N ILE A 96 2.98 -6.91 1.17
CA ILE A 96 2.60 -5.73 0.39
C ILE A 96 2.28 -4.52 1.27
N SER A 97 2.26 -4.68 2.60
CA SER A 97 1.81 -3.65 3.51
C SER A 97 2.84 -2.53 3.60
N TYR A 98 2.38 -1.29 3.48
CA TYR A 98 3.17 -0.15 3.94
C TYR A 98 3.25 -0.21 5.48
N THR A 99 4.44 -0.21 6.08
CA THR A 99 4.60 -0.21 7.54
C THR A 99 5.24 1.09 8.06
N PRO A 100 4.73 1.70 9.14
CA PRO A 100 5.43 2.80 9.81
C PRO A 100 6.79 2.38 10.35
N GLU A 101 6.91 1.13 10.83
CA GLU A 101 8.16 0.57 11.28
C GLU A 101 9.08 0.23 10.11
N ASN A 102 10.38 0.47 10.29
CA ASN A 102 11.39 0.09 9.32
C ASN A 102 11.54 -1.47 9.27
N PRO A 103 11.18 -2.15 8.16
CA PRO A 103 11.23 -3.61 8.06
C PRO A 103 12.66 -4.14 8.20
N PHE A 104 13.67 -3.34 7.89
CA PHE A 104 15.06 -3.72 8.00
C PHE A 104 15.56 -3.94 9.44
N ARG A 105 14.77 -3.57 10.45
CA ARG A 105 15.02 -3.97 11.85
C ARG A 105 15.02 -5.50 12.03
N LEU A 106 14.37 -6.22 11.12
CA LEU A 106 14.30 -7.68 11.13
C LEU A 106 15.48 -8.34 10.38
N HIS A 107 16.32 -7.57 9.69
CA HIS A 107 17.34 -8.10 8.79
C HIS A 107 18.29 -9.11 9.46
N ARG A 108 18.82 -8.78 10.64
CA ARG A 108 19.74 -9.68 11.34
C ARG A 108 19.08 -11.00 11.73
N LYS A 109 17.86 -10.94 12.26
CA LYS A 109 17.10 -12.13 12.65
C LYS A 109 16.70 -12.99 11.46
N ALA A 110 16.41 -12.37 10.32
CA ALA A 110 16.12 -13.09 9.08
C ALA A 110 17.36 -13.84 8.57
N LEU A 111 18.55 -13.20 8.61
CA LEU A 111 19.82 -13.86 8.28
C LEU A 111 20.15 -15.01 9.23
N ASP A 112 20.02 -14.82 10.54
CA ASP A 112 20.31 -15.86 11.53
C ASP A 112 19.39 -17.10 11.39
N LYS A 113 18.27 -16.95 10.70
CA LYS A 113 17.31 -18.02 10.40
C LYS A 113 17.32 -18.50 8.96
N GLU A 114 18.19 -17.92 8.13
CA GLU A 114 18.35 -18.28 6.71
C GLU A 114 17.03 -18.16 5.91
N ILE A 115 16.23 -17.14 6.19
CA ILE A 115 14.98 -16.87 5.48
C ILE A 115 15.02 -15.60 4.63
N VAL A 116 14.17 -15.59 3.61
CA VAL A 116 13.97 -14.45 2.71
C VAL A 116 12.73 -13.66 3.16
N LEU A 117 12.94 -12.37 3.39
CA LEU A 117 11.86 -11.43 3.72
C LEU A 117 11.85 -10.30 2.69
N VAL A 118 10.76 -10.21 1.91
CA VAL A 118 10.54 -9.20 0.88
C VAL A 118 9.39 -8.28 1.31
N PRO A 119 9.68 -7.17 2.03
CA PRO A 119 8.67 -6.20 2.41
C PRO A 119 8.30 -5.32 1.22
N GLN A 120 7.15 -4.64 1.32
CA GLN A 120 6.78 -3.55 0.41
C GLN A 120 6.72 -3.98 -1.07
N CYS A 121 6.09 -5.12 -1.35
CA CYS A 121 5.98 -5.73 -2.68
C CYS A 121 4.63 -5.43 -3.36
N GLY A 122 4.06 -4.23 -3.16
CA GLY A 122 2.78 -3.82 -3.73
C GLY A 122 2.92 -2.96 -5.00
N VAL A 123 2.00 -2.01 -5.17
CA VAL A 123 2.06 -1.00 -6.26
C VAL A 123 3.08 0.09 -5.91
N ALA A 124 2.88 0.78 -4.80
CA ALA A 124 3.77 1.80 -4.28
C ALA A 124 3.68 1.81 -2.74
N PRO A 125 4.74 1.39 -2.02
CA PRO A 125 6.00 0.84 -2.53
C PRO A 125 5.85 -0.57 -3.14
N GLY A 126 6.69 -0.88 -4.14
CA GLY A 126 6.76 -2.19 -4.81
C GLY A 126 7.07 -2.06 -6.29
N LEU A 127 6.07 -2.07 -7.17
CA LEU A 127 6.24 -1.83 -8.61
C LEU A 127 6.97 -0.50 -8.89
N SER A 128 6.63 0.55 -8.13
CA SER A 128 7.36 1.83 -8.18
C SER A 128 8.86 1.65 -7.89
N ASN A 129 9.21 0.80 -6.94
CA ASN A 129 10.59 0.52 -6.56
C ASN A 129 11.31 -0.29 -7.65
N MET A 130 10.62 -1.24 -8.28
CA MET A 130 11.14 -2.03 -9.40
C MET A 130 11.47 -1.13 -10.59
N PHE A 131 10.63 -0.14 -10.90
CA PHE A 131 10.93 0.85 -11.95
C PHE A 131 12.18 1.69 -11.64
N VAL A 132 12.37 2.10 -10.38
CA VAL A 132 13.61 2.80 -9.97
C VAL A 132 14.83 1.89 -10.12
N GLY A 133 14.71 0.61 -9.77
CA GLY A 133 15.77 -0.39 -9.97
C GLY A 133 16.12 -0.61 -11.44
N ASP A 134 15.11 -0.73 -12.31
CA ASP A 134 15.31 -0.82 -13.77
C ASP A 134 15.97 0.45 -14.32
N ALA A 135 15.53 1.63 -13.86
CA ALA A 135 16.12 2.91 -14.25
C ALA A 135 17.59 3.02 -13.85
N MET A 136 17.95 2.58 -12.64
CA MET A 136 19.35 2.54 -12.18
C MET A 136 20.21 1.72 -13.14
N ARG A 137 19.74 0.55 -13.57
CA ARG A 137 20.46 -0.31 -14.51
C ARG A 137 20.71 0.37 -15.86
N ARG A 138 19.74 1.16 -16.33
CA ARG A 138 19.81 1.87 -17.62
C ARG A 138 20.66 3.15 -17.55
N LEU A 139 20.59 3.87 -16.44
CA LEU A 139 21.21 5.19 -16.26
C LEU A 139 22.62 5.12 -15.64
N GLY A 140 22.93 4.05 -14.90
CA GLY A 140 24.18 3.86 -14.15
C GLY A 140 24.32 4.74 -12.91
N LYS A 141 23.69 5.92 -12.88
CA LYS A 141 23.60 6.82 -11.73
C LYS A 141 22.25 7.53 -11.74
N ILE A 142 21.61 7.60 -10.58
CA ILE A 142 20.37 8.36 -10.35
C ILE A 142 20.68 9.66 -9.61
N ARG A 143 20.11 10.76 -10.09
CA ARG A 143 20.17 12.08 -9.44
C ARG A 143 18.87 12.38 -8.69
N SER A 144 17.73 12.17 -9.36
CA SER A 144 16.41 12.49 -8.84
C SER A 144 15.38 11.42 -9.20
N VAL A 145 14.44 11.17 -8.29
CA VAL A 145 13.30 10.26 -8.48
C VAL A 145 12.01 10.96 -8.06
N ARG A 146 11.01 10.94 -8.92
CA ARG A 146 9.63 11.36 -8.60
C ARG A 146 8.67 10.25 -8.96
N ILE A 147 7.94 9.75 -7.98
CA ILE A 147 6.90 8.74 -8.15
C ILE A 147 5.56 9.45 -8.03
N PHE A 148 4.72 9.39 -9.05
CA PHE A 148 3.34 9.83 -9.01
C PHE A 148 2.46 8.60 -9.06
N VAL A 149 1.53 8.45 -8.12
CA VAL A 149 0.70 7.25 -8.04
C VAL A 149 -0.69 7.57 -7.53
N GLY A 150 -1.73 6.99 -8.12
CA GLY A 150 -3.08 7.10 -7.62
C GLY A 150 -3.97 5.97 -8.09
N GLY A 151 -4.61 5.30 -7.14
CA GLY A 151 -5.82 4.53 -7.40
C GLY A 151 -7.02 5.47 -7.39
N LEU A 152 -7.78 5.52 -8.49
CA LEU A 152 -8.80 6.53 -8.70
C LEU A 152 -10.09 5.89 -9.19
N PRO A 153 -11.28 6.41 -8.83
CA PRO A 153 -12.50 5.97 -9.49
C PRO A 153 -12.45 6.34 -10.98
N ARG A 154 -12.92 5.44 -11.85
CA ARG A 154 -13.02 5.73 -13.28
C ARG A 154 -14.09 6.80 -13.57
N LYS A 155 -15.13 6.84 -12.73
CA LYS A 155 -16.20 7.85 -12.75
C LYS A 155 -16.24 8.56 -11.40
N PRO A 156 -15.50 9.67 -11.20
CA PRO A 156 -15.51 10.40 -9.94
C PRO A 156 -16.89 11.02 -9.67
N VAL A 157 -17.32 10.98 -8.40
CA VAL A 157 -18.58 11.57 -7.94
C VAL A 157 -18.28 12.72 -6.97
N PRO A 158 -18.75 13.96 -7.24
CA PRO A 158 -18.62 15.07 -6.32
C PRO A 158 -19.36 14.85 -4.99
N PRO A 159 -18.93 15.47 -3.88
CA PRO A 159 -17.80 16.41 -3.79
C PRO A 159 -16.45 15.69 -3.62
N LEU A 160 -16.44 14.41 -3.22
CA LEU A 160 -15.19 13.73 -2.86
C LEU A 160 -14.31 13.43 -4.07
N ASN A 161 -14.91 13.22 -5.24
CA ASN A 161 -14.23 12.76 -6.45
C ASN A 161 -13.30 11.55 -6.18
N TYR A 162 -13.65 10.72 -5.20
CA TYR A 162 -12.82 9.61 -4.75
C TYR A 162 -13.69 8.46 -4.23
N ARG A 163 -13.18 7.24 -4.42
CA ARG A 163 -13.76 6.00 -3.91
C ARG A 163 -12.67 5.21 -3.20
N ILE A 164 -13.03 4.46 -2.16
CA ILE A 164 -12.11 3.54 -1.48
C ILE A 164 -11.75 2.38 -2.41
N VAL A 165 -10.53 2.43 -2.96
CA VAL A 165 -9.98 1.39 -3.83
C VAL A 165 -9.02 0.45 -3.10
N PHE A 166 -8.37 0.90 -2.02
CA PHE A 166 -7.60 0.07 -1.06
C PHE A 166 -8.00 0.36 0.40
N SER A 167 -7.19 -0.04 1.38
CA SER A 167 -7.43 0.22 2.82
C SER A 167 -7.75 1.70 3.11
N LEU A 168 -8.97 1.97 3.61
CA LEU A 168 -9.39 3.33 3.97
C LEU A 168 -8.50 3.94 5.07
N GLU A 169 -8.00 3.13 6.00
CA GLU A 169 -7.06 3.62 7.01
C GLU A 169 -5.77 4.15 6.39
N ASP A 170 -5.32 3.49 5.31
CA ASP A 170 -4.12 3.88 4.57
C ASP A 170 -4.39 5.10 3.68
N VAL A 171 -5.60 5.24 3.12
CA VAL A 171 -6.03 6.50 2.47
C VAL A 171 -5.94 7.67 3.44
N ILE A 172 -6.46 7.54 4.67
CA ILE A 172 -6.36 8.62 5.66
C ILE A 172 -4.91 8.84 6.13
N ASN A 173 -4.08 7.79 6.15
CA ASN A 173 -2.66 7.91 6.46
C ASN A 173 -1.92 8.81 5.46
N GLU A 174 -2.26 8.75 4.17
CA GLU A 174 -1.69 9.63 3.13
C GLU A 174 -1.89 11.13 3.44
N TYR A 175 -2.95 11.48 4.17
CA TYR A 175 -3.30 12.86 4.48
C TYR A 175 -2.81 13.32 5.85
N SER A 176 -2.48 12.39 6.76
CA SER A 176 -2.28 12.71 8.17
C SER A 176 -0.88 12.39 8.70
N ARG A 177 -0.11 11.55 8.00
CA ARG A 177 1.22 11.16 8.47
C ARG A 177 2.29 12.11 7.93
N PRO A 178 3.35 12.37 8.72
CA PRO A 178 4.51 13.06 8.19
C PRO A 178 5.13 12.33 7.00
N VAL A 179 5.62 13.09 6.03
CA VAL A 179 6.16 12.58 4.78
C VAL A 179 7.68 12.63 4.80
N HIS A 180 8.33 11.50 4.52
CA HIS A 180 9.78 11.44 4.38
C HIS A 180 10.17 11.55 2.91
N ILE A 181 10.96 12.57 2.60
CA ILE A 181 11.56 12.78 1.27
C ILE A 181 13.08 12.81 1.39
N ILE A 182 13.78 12.62 0.27
CA ILE A 182 15.19 12.99 0.16
C ILE A 182 15.27 14.34 -0.54
N ARG A 183 15.96 15.30 0.08
CA ARG A 183 16.25 16.63 -0.47
C ARG A 183 17.68 17.00 -0.15
N ASN A 184 18.43 17.46 -1.16
CA ASN A 184 19.87 17.73 -1.05
C ASN A 184 20.67 16.55 -0.47
N GLY A 185 20.29 15.33 -0.81
CA GLY A 185 20.94 14.10 -0.34
C GLY A 185 20.71 13.77 1.13
N GLN A 186 19.77 14.47 1.80
CA GLN A 186 19.40 14.22 3.19
C GLN A 186 17.92 13.85 3.29
N GLN A 187 17.61 12.92 4.19
CA GLN A 187 16.22 12.67 4.56
C GLN A 187 15.65 13.90 5.27
N LYS A 188 14.49 14.36 4.82
CA LYS A 188 13.72 15.45 5.41
C LYS A 188 12.30 14.98 5.67
N GLN A 189 11.76 15.39 6.80
CA GLN A 189 10.35 15.24 7.13
C GLN A 189 9.62 16.51 6.73
N VAL A 190 8.49 16.37 6.02
CA VAL A 190 7.61 17.48 5.62
C VAL A 190 6.17 17.13 5.94
N GLU A 191 5.30 18.14 5.93
CA GLU A 191 3.85 17.94 6.14
C GLU A 191 3.22 17.23 4.92
N PRO A 192 2.23 16.34 5.15
CA PRO A 192 1.45 15.75 4.05
C PRO A 192 0.66 16.83 3.32
N LEU A 193 0.17 16.51 2.11
CA LEU A 193 -0.62 17.43 1.28
C LEU A 193 0.14 18.70 0.85
N THR A 194 1.44 18.82 1.12
CA THR A 194 2.32 19.89 0.61
C THR A 194 2.89 19.53 -0.77
N GLY A 195 3.61 20.46 -1.40
CA GLY A 195 4.17 20.22 -2.74
C GLY A 195 3.11 20.05 -3.82
N ARG A 196 1.96 20.72 -3.66
CA ARG A 196 0.81 20.59 -4.55
C ARG A 196 1.13 21.04 -5.96
N GLY A 197 0.52 20.38 -6.92
CA GLY A 197 0.51 20.84 -8.31
C GLY A 197 -0.53 20.09 -9.13
N ILE A 198 -0.61 20.43 -10.41
CA ILE A 198 -1.51 19.82 -11.38
C ILE A 198 -0.66 19.20 -12.48
N LEU A 199 -1.07 18.03 -12.96
CA LEU A 199 -0.58 17.47 -14.20
C LEU A 199 -1.73 16.98 -15.07
N THR A 200 -1.46 16.84 -16.37
CA THR A 200 -2.34 16.09 -17.27
C THR A 200 -1.77 14.69 -17.43
N PHE A 201 -2.53 13.69 -16.99
CA PHE A 201 -2.15 12.29 -17.11
C PHE A 201 -2.80 11.72 -18.39
N PRO A 202 -2.00 11.24 -19.37
CA PRO A 202 -2.53 10.67 -20.60
C PRO A 202 -3.53 9.54 -20.32
N GLY A 203 -4.71 9.59 -20.93
CA GLY A 203 -5.79 8.60 -20.73
C GLY A 203 -6.69 8.83 -19.52
N VAL A 204 -6.39 9.82 -18.65
CA VAL A 204 -7.21 10.15 -17.47
C VAL A 204 -7.65 11.62 -17.48
N GLY A 205 -6.74 12.54 -17.81
CA GLY A 205 -7.02 13.99 -17.81
C GLY A 205 -6.30 14.73 -16.68
N ARG A 206 -6.90 15.81 -16.19
CA ARG A 206 -6.29 16.65 -15.14
C ARG A 206 -6.35 15.97 -13.79
N LEU A 207 -5.19 15.82 -13.16
CA LEU A 207 -5.03 15.32 -11.80
C LEU A 207 -4.23 16.33 -10.98
N GLU A 208 -4.57 16.46 -9.71
CA GLU A 208 -3.71 17.12 -8.73
C GLU A 208 -2.76 16.10 -8.10
N TYR A 209 -1.61 16.56 -7.65
CA TYR A 209 -0.66 15.76 -6.91
C TYR A 209 -0.20 16.48 -5.64
N PHE A 210 0.21 15.71 -4.64
CA PHE A 210 0.78 16.22 -3.39
C PHE A 210 1.69 15.16 -2.75
N LEU A 211 2.62 15.60 -1.89
CA LEU A 211 3.57 14.72 -1.23
C LEU A 211 2.88 13.77 -0.24
N THR A 212 3.27 12.49 -0.32
CA THR A 212 2.82 11.41 0.56
C THR A 212 3.97 10.47 0.92
N ASP A 213 3.84 9.80 2.06
CA ASP A 213 4.91 8.96 2.62
C ASP A 213 4.87 7.54 2.03
N GLY A 214 5.54 7.32 0.90
CA GLY A 214 5.57 5.99 0.26
C GLY A 214 6.89 5.53 -0.33
N LEU A 215 7.98 6.29 -0.15
CA LEU A 215 9.32 5.88 -0.62
C LEU A 215 9.79 4.54 -0.04
N GLY A 216 9.35 4.20 1.17
CA GLY A 216 9.64 2.92 1.81
C GLY A 216 11.13 2.58 1.79
N SER A 217 11.46 1.41 1.27
CA SER A 217 12.81 0.85 1.18
C SER A 217 13.72 1.54 0.15
N LEU A 218 13.20 2.37 -0.75
CA LEU A 218 14.01 3.04 -1.77
C LEU A 218 15.11 3.92 -1.19
N THR A 219 14.83 4.60 -0.08
CA THR A 219 15.81 5.48 0.58
C THR A 219 17.03 4.70 1.07
N ARG A 220 16.85 3.43 1.46
CA ARG A 220 17.95 2.53 1.80
C ARG A 220 18.60 1.90 0.57
N SER A 221 17.81 1.51 -0.44
CA SER A 221 18.32 0.88 -1.67
C SER A 221 19.17 1.85 -2.50
N PHE A 222 18.86 3.15 -2.46
CA PHE A 222 19.53 4.19 -3.23
C PHE A 222 19.98 5.37 -2.36
N PRO A 223 20.92 5.15 -1.40
CA PRO A 223 21.26 6.14 -0.37
C PRO A 223 22.04 7.36 -0.92
N ARG A 224 22.46 7.32 -2.19
CA ARG A 224 23.24 8.40 -2.84
C ARG A 224 22.40 9.31 -3.74
N VAL A 225 21.08 9.10 -3.80
CA VAL A 225 20.18 9.95 -4.59
C VAL A 225 19.98 11.28 -3.87
N HIS A 226 19.99 12.39 -4.62
CA HIS A 226 19.92 13.73 -4.03
C HIS A 226 18.50 14.22 -3.80
N GLU A 227 17.57 13.84 -4.68
CA GLU A 227 16.16 14.21 -4.59
C GLU A 227 15.29 12.96 -4.80
N MET A 228 14.39 12.68 -3.86
CA MET A 228 13.48 11.54 -3.97
C MET A 228 12.17 11.89 -3.28
N SER A 229 11.06 11.73 -3.99
CA SER A 229 9.72 12.00 -3.46
C SER A 229 8.67 11.11 -4.10
N GLU A 230 7.70 10.66 -3.29
CA GLU A 230 6.44 10.12 -3.79
C GLU A 230 5.34 11.17 -3.67
N LEU A 231 4.47 11.19 -4.68
CA LEU A 231 3.35 12.09 -4.81
C LEU A 231 2.09 11.29 -5.12
N THR A 232 1.06 11.45 -4.30
CA THR A 232 -0.24 10.87 -4.56
C THR A 232 -1.00 11.69 -5.59
N LEU A 233 -1.64 11.03 -6.56
CA LEU A 233 -2.53 11.61 -7.54
C LEU A 233 -3.98 11.54 -7.07
N ARG A 234 -4.73 12.63 -7.27
CA ARG A 234 -6.18 12.74 -7.05
C ARG A 234 -6.86 13.59 -8.13
N TYR A 235 -8.17 13.51 -8.23
CA TYR A 235 -8.94 14.46 -9.03
C TYR A 235 -8.94 15.84 -8.33
N PRO A 236 -8.92 16.95 -9.09
CA PRO A 236 -8.81 18.30 -8.54
C PRO A 236 -9.83 18.62 -7.43
N GLY A 237 -9.36 19.29 -6.38
CA GLY A 237 -10.15 19.74 -5.23
C GLY A 237 -10.19 18.77 -4.05
N HIS A 238 -9.73 17.52 -4.23
CA HIS A 238 -9.72 16.52 -3.19
C HIS A 238 -8.72 16.85 -2.06
N ALA A 239 -7.51 17.26 -2.43
CA ALA A 239 -6.41 17.55 -1.52
C ALA A 239 -6.75 18.73 -0.60
N GLU A 240 -7.39 19.77 -1.13
CA GLU A 240 -7.81 20.94 -0.32
C GLU A 240 -8.89 20.57 0.70
N MET A 241 -9.87 19.78 0.28
CA MET A 241 -10.91 19.28 1.18
C MET A 241 -10.33 18.38 2.27
N MET A 242 -9.43 17.44 1.92
CA MET A 242 -8.77 16.58 2.91
C MET A 242 -7.85 17.36 3.85
N ASP A 243 -7.20 18.43 3.35
CA ASP A 243 -6.38 19.31 4.18
C ASP A 243 -7.23 20.09 5.18
N THR A 244 -8.43 20.53 4.78
CA THR A 244 -9.37 21.17 5.69
C THR A 244 -9.76 20.22 6.83
N LEU A 245 -10.12 18.97 6.51
CA LEU A 245 -10.42 17.95 7.52
C LEU A 245 -9.22 17.68 8.44
N ARG A 246 -8.01 17.60 7.88
CA ARG A 246 -6.77 17.42 8.63
C ARG A 246 -6.53 18.57 9.61
N VAL A 247 -6.62 19.82 9.15
CA VAL A 247 -6.40 21.02 9.98
C VAL A 247 -7.44 21.12 11.11
N LEU A 248 -8.68 20.70 10.84
CA LEU A 248 -9.75 20.66 11.84
C LEU A 248 -9.62 19.48 12.85
N GLY A 249 -8.59 18.63 12.71
CA GLY A 249 -8.33 17.53 13.64
C GLY A 249 -9.17 16.26 13.40
N PHE A 250 -9.88 16.15 12.27
CA PHE A 250 -10.71 14.97 11.97
C PHE A 250 -9.90 13.68 11.82
N PHE A 251 -8.59 13.77 11.59
CA PHE A 251 -7.71 12.60 11.46
C PHE A 251 -6.86 12.32 12.70
N ASP A 252 -7.08 13.08 13.78
CA ASP A 252 -6.35 12.95 15.02
C ASP A 252 -6.75 11.71 15.82
N ARG A 253 -5.75 11.10 16.44
CA ARG A 253 -5.91 9.97 17.37
C ARG A 253 -6.13 10.42 18.81
N ARG A 254 -5.84 11.70 19.12
CA ARG A 254 -6.08 12.27 20.45
C ARG A 254 -7.59 12.33 20.66
N LYS A 255 -8.04 11.72 21.75
CA LYS A 255 -9.45 11.71 22.10
C LYS A 255 -9.89 13.10 22.58
N ILE A 256 -11.13 13.47 22.23
CA ILE A 256 -11.79 14.70 22.65
C ILE A 256 -13.05 14.35 23.46
N GLN A 257 -13.53 15.31 24.25
CA GLN A 257 -14.77 15.20 25.02
C GLN A 257 -15.87 16.01 24.33
N VAL A 258 -17.01 15.37 24.06
CA VAL A 258 -18.21 16.02 23.51
C VAL A 258 -19.38 15.55 24.37
N ASP A 259 -20.01 16.47 25.11
CA ASP A 259 -21.13 16.17 26.01
C ASP A 259 -20.88 14.98 26.96
N GLY A 260 -19.65 14.87 27.48
CA GLY A 260 -19.23 13.79 28.39
C GLY A 260 -18.89 12.46 27.71
N VAL A 261 -18.94 12.39 26.38
CA VAL A 261 -18.54 11.22 25.60
C VAL A 261 -17.13 11.41 25.06
N GLU A 262 -16.27 10.42 25.31
CA GLU A 262 -14.91 10.38 24.79
C GLU A 262 -14.88 9.85 23.35
N ILE A 263 -14.46 10.68 22.39
CA ILE A 263 -14.46 10.36 20.97
C ILE A 263 -13.03 10.46 20.40
N GLU A 264 -12.59 9.45 19.64
CA GLU A 264 -11.39 9.55 18.79
C GLU A 264 -11.82 10.09 17.41
N PRO A 265 -11.48 11.34 17.04
CA PRO A 265 -11.93 11.96 15.79
C PRO A 265 -11.62 11.10 14.56
N ARG A 266 -10.43 10.51 14.49
CA ARG A 266 -10.05 9.61 13.40
C ARG A 266 -11.00 8.43 13.22
N ARG A 267 -11.46 7.80 14.31
CA ARG A 267 -12.39 6.66 14.24
C ARG A 267 -13.75 7.09 13.72
N LEU A 268 -14.25 8.24 14.19
CA LEU A 268 -15.48 8.83 13.68
C LEU A 268 -15.36 9.12 12.18
N SER A 269 -14.28 9.77 11.76
CA SER A 269 -14.03 10.10 10.35
C SER A 269 -13.94 8.87 9.46
N LEU A 270 -13.26 7.80 9.90
CA LEU A 270 -13.22 6.54 9.17
C LEU A 270 -14.61 5.93 9.00
N ALA A 271 -15.46 5.99 10.02
CA ALA A 271 -16.84 5.49 9.94
C ALA A 271 -17.67 6.31 8.94
N LEU A 272 -17.62 7.65 9.02
CA LEU A 272 -18.39 8.55 8.14
C LEU A 272 -17.91 8.49 6.68
N LEU A 273 -16.59 8.48 6.46
CA LEU A 273 -16.02 8.48 5.11
C LEU A 273 -16.18 7.14 4.40
N LYS A 274 -16.30 6.03 5.14
CA LYS A 274 -16.50 4.70 4.55
C LYS A 274 -17.74 4.67 3.67
N ASP A 275 -18.87 5.15 4.19
CA ASP A 275 -20.12 5.12 3.45
C ASP A 275 -20.10 6.12 2.30
N ALA A 276 -19.59 7.34 2.53
CA ALA A 276 -19.48 8.36 1.49
C ALA A 276 -18.56 7.96 0.33
N MET A 277 -17.41 7.32 0.61
CA MET A 277 -16.44 6.89 -0.40
C MET A 277 -16.73 5.49 -0.96
N THR A 278 -17.89 4.89 -0.68
CA THR A 278 -18.38 3.66 -1.32
C THR A 278 -19.56 3.90 -2.25
N LEU A 279 -19.92 5.17 -2.48
CA LEU A 279 -20.91 5.57 -3.49
C LEU A 279 -20.35 5.45 -4.92
N GLY A 280 -21.26 5.30 -5.88
CA GLY A 280 -20.94 5.22 -7.32
C GLY A 280 -20.45 3.86 -7.81
N SER A 281 -19.95 3.84 -9.05
CA SER A 281 -19.46 2.63 -9.71
C SER A 281 -18.25 2.04 -8.97
N PRO A 282 -18.11 0.70 -8.88
CA PRO A 282 -16.92 0.04 -8.37
C PRO A 282 -15.71 0.17 -9.31
N GLU A 283 -15.90 0.57 -10.57
CA GLU A 283 -14.82 0.71 -11.54
C GLU A 283 -13.80 1.77 -11.11
N ASP A 284 -12.55 1.34 -11.04
CA ASP A 284 -11.39 2.16 -10.75
C ASP A 284 -10.30 2.04 -11.82
N LEU A 285 -9.23 2.79 -11.62
CA LEU A 285 -8.02 2.77 -12.42
C LEU A 285 -6.80 2.99 -11.53
N LEU A 286 -5.66 2.44 -11.94
CA LEU A 286 -4.34 2.77 -11.42
C LEU A 286 -3.67 3.72 -12.42
N ALA A 287 -3.30 4.92 -11.97
CA ALA A 287 -2.44 5.82 -12.70
C ALA A 287 -1.10 5.95 -11.97
N MET A 288 -0.01 5.53 -12.62
CA MET A 288 1.35 5.70 -12.08
C MET A 288 2.28 6.32 -13.12
N ARG A 289 3.12 7.25 -12.69
CA ARG A 289 4.28 7.74 -13.44
C ARG A 289 5.51 7.74 -12.55
N VAL A 290 6.58 7.10 -12.99
CA VAL A 290 7.89 7.13 -12.29
C VAL A 290 8.88 7.85 -13.17
N GLU A 291 9.34 9.01 -12.72
CA GLU A 291 10.31 9.85 -13.41
C GLU A 291 11.67 9.73 -12.71
N VAL A 292 12.69 9.29 -13.44
CA VAL A 292 14.05 9.10 -12.92
C VAL A 292 15.03 9.87 -13.80
N ASP A 293 15.69 10.86 -13.22
CA ASP A 293 16.77 11.59 -13.90
C ASP A 293 18.12 11.03 -13.47
N GLY A 294 18.99 10.78 -14.44
CA GLY A 294 20.35 10.31 -14.23
C GLY A 294 21.40 11.41 -14.35
N GLY A 295 22.66 10.99 -14.47
CA GLY A 295 23.75 11.90 -14.83
C GLY A 295 23.64 12.42 -16.27
N PHE A 296 24.23 13.59 -16.53
CA PHE A 296 24.39 14.14 -17.89
C PHE A 296 23.08 14.34 -18.67
N GLY A 297 21.98 14.65 -17.99
CA GLY A 297 20.70 15.00 -18.61
C GLY A 297 19.88 13.81 -19.14
N LYS A 298 20.31 12.56 -18.91
CA LYS A 298 19.53 11.37 -19.27
C LYS A 298 18.33 11.21 -18.33
N ARG A 299 17.19 10.78 -18.87
CA ARG A 299 15.95 10.56 -18.12
C ARG A 299 15.25 9.29 -18.59
N VAL A 300 14.67 8.57 -17.64
CA VAL A 300 13.75 7.46 -17.91
C VAL A 300 12.42 7.79 -17.26
N VAL A 301 11.33 7.56 -17.99
CA VAL A 301 9.96 7.73 -17.50
C VAL A 301 9.19 6.43 -17.75
N TYR A 302 8.61 5.89 -16.69
CA TYR A 302 7.65 4.79 -16.76
C TYR A 302 6.27 5.36 -16.56
N GLN A 303 5.30 4.89 -17.35
CA GLN A 303 3.91 5.27 -17.19
C GLN A 303 3.03 4.02 -17.24
N VAL A 304 2.24 3.82 -16.19
CA VAL A 304 1.28 2.71 -16.08
C VAL A 304 -0.10 3.32 -15.97
N LEU A 305 -1.01 2.83 -16.80
CA LEU A 305 -2.43 3.09 -16.71
C LEU A 305 -3.15 1.77 -16.84
N ASP A 306 -3.76 1.33 -15.74
CA ASP A 306 -4.53 0.10 -15.69
C ASP A 306 -5.96 0.39 -15.25
N TYR A 307 -6.90 -0.45 -15.68
CA TYR A 307 -8.32 -0.24 -15.46
C TYR A 307 -8.97 -1.47 -14.85
N TYR A 308 -10.03 -1.24 -14.08
CA TYR A 308 -10.90 -2.29 -13.56
C TYR A 308 -11.25 -3.33 -14.64
N ASP A 309 -11.03 -4.61 -14.31
CA ASP A 309 -11.42 -5.73 -15.16
C ASP A 309 -12.91 -6.05 -14.92
N GLY A 310 -13.76 -5.56 -15.81
CA GLY A 310 -15.20 -5.81 -15.76
C GLY A 310 -15.62 -7.25 -16.02
N ARG A 311 -14.75 -8.12 -16.55
CA ARG A 311 -15.07 -9.54 -16.76
C ARG A 311 -14.84 -10.35 -15.49
N ARG A 312 -13.76 -10.06 -14.77
CA ARG A 312 -13.40 -10.74 -13.51
C ARG A 312 -13.90 -10.01 -12.27
N GLU A 313 -14.45 -8.80 -12.46
CA GLU A 313 -14.86 -7.87 -11.42
C GLU A 313 -13.71 -7.45 -10.48
N VAL A 314 -12.50 -7.36 -11.02
CA VAL A 314 -11.26 -7.09 -10.26
C VAL A 314 -10.84 -5.62 -10.39
N SER A 315 -10.53 -5.01 -9.25
CA SER A 315 -10.00 -3.65 -9.16
C SER A 315 -8.60 -3.55 -9.75
N ALA A 316 -8.28 -2.44 -10.41
CA ALA A 316 -6.92 -2.13 -10.87
C ALA A 316 -5.91 -1.93 -9.71
N MET A 317 -6.41 -1.90 -8.46
CA MET A 317 -5.63 -1.75 -7.24
C MET A 317 -5.51 -3.04 -6.43
N SER A 318 -6.11 -4.14 -6.91
CA SER A 318 -6.13 -5.46 -6.25
C SER A 318 -5.16 -6.45 -6.87
#